data_AF-A0A8H6HMD2-F1
#
_entry.id   AF-A0A8H6HMD2-F1
#
_cell.length_a   1.000
_cell.length_b   1.000
_cell.length_c   1.000
_cell.angle_alpha   90.00
_cell.angle_beta   90.00
_cell.angle_gamma   90.00
#
_symmetry.space_group_name_H-M   'P 1'
#
loop_
_entity.id
_entity.type
_entity.pdbx_description
1 polymer ?
#
loop_
_entity_poly.entity_id
_entity_poly.type
_entity_poly.pdbx_seq_one_letter_code
_entity_poly.pdbx_strand_id
1 'polypeptide(L)'
;MAFCPSPQSASSPLRLFPAIFVILVLLQCQVSLASFTSNACWLETRRCIQRVASGAFCFVPVAKETTTTLCNAASADFQAVLDVHRSQSLSIAYYDGVTNRQLGGTDWAIPPTPGVYRLCASGRAGNGELQTICTNADKDNVFNGNPACLVIGGPETVSDGCYDAVQAAPAATTTTTSTTSATSTSSTTTTTTTSSTSSTSTTTTSEEPSSSKEKESSESPTPSVTTTSTPLPTSTIVVSNTLPAAKVDKVKDVAVPIICSILGVLAALIGAGFWKKHEAQRLQAAQAARRNNLPERLEENLDGVYDAFPRP
;
A
#
# COMPACT_ATOMS: atom_id res chain seq x y z
N MET A 1 1.17 0.51 -74.82
CA MET A 1 1.03 -0.13 -73.50
C MET A 1 1.33 0.92 -72.45
N ALA A 2 0.30 1.57 -71.92
CA ALA A 2 0.44 2.61 -70.90
C ALA A 2 0.26 1.97 -69.51
N PHE A 3 1.30 2.09 -68.67
CA PHE A 3 1.27 1.63 -67.29
C PHE A 3 0.58 2.68 -66.43
N CYS A 4 -0.64 2.40 -65.97
CA CYS A 4 -1.28 3.20 -64.92
C CYS A 4 -0.67 2.82 -63.56
N PRO A 5 -0.11 3.77 -62.80
CA PRO A 5 0.39 3.49 -61.45
C PRO A 5 -0.78 3.30 -60.48
N SER A 6 -0.77 2.19 -59.75
CA SER A 6 -1.73 1.91 -58.68
C SER A 6 -1.62 2.94 -57.54
N PRO A 7 -2.75 3.40 -56.98
CA PRO A 7 -2.75 4.35 -55.87
C PRO A 7 -2.21 3.67 -54.61
N GLN A 8 -1.10 4.20 -54.08
CA GLN A 8 -0.53 3.77 -52.81
C GLN A 8 -1.48 4.13 -51.67
N SER A 9 -1.92 3.11 -50.94
CA SER A 9 -2.75 3.22 -49.74
C SER A 9 -1.95 3.90 -48.63
N ALA A 10 -2.20 5.20 -48.43
CA ALA A 10 -1.61 5.97 -47.34
C ALA A 10 -2.21 5.51 -45.99
N SER A 11 -1.53 4.58 -45.33
CA SER A 11 -1.83 4.17 -43.96
C SER A 11 -1.75 5.38 -43.04
N SER A 12 -2.89 5.86 -42.54
CA SER A 12 -2.98 7.05 -41.70
C SER A 12 -2.62 6.72 -40.24
N PRO A 13 -1.49 7.21 -39.69
CA PRO A 13 -1.04 6.88 -38.32
C PRO A 13 -1.79 7.66 -37.22
N LEU A 14 -2.77 8.51 -37.53
CA LEU A 14 -3.33 9.48 -36.59
C LEU A 14 -4.42 8.97 -35.62
N ARG A 15 -4.73 7.67 -35.57
CA ARG A 15 -5.83 7.15 -34.72
C ARG A 15 -5.41 6.60 -33.35
N LEU A 16 -4.12 6.40 -33.08
CA LEU A 16 -3.68 5.78 -31.81
C LEU A 16 -3.48 6.77 -30.65
N PHE A 17 -3.18 8.03 -30.92
CA PHE A 17 -2.85 9.01 -29.87
C PHE A 17 -3.96 9.28 -28.83
N PRO A 18 -5.24 9.47 -29.18
CA PRO A 18 -6.26 9.78 -28.19
C PRO A 18 -6.58 8.58 -27.28
N ALA A 19 -6.50 7.35 -27.81
CA ALA A 19 -6.72 6.14 -27.02
C ALA A 19 -5.59 5.92 -26.00
N ILE A 20 -4.33 6.14 -26.40
CA ILE A 20 -3.17 6.03 -25.51
C ILE A 20 -3.24 7.07 -24.39
N PHE A 21 -3.68 8.30 -24.69
CA PHE A 21 -3.80 9.36 -23.67
C PHE A 21 -4.90 9.06 -22.65
N VAL A 22 -6.06 8.54 -23.08
CA VAL A 22 -7.14 8.12 -22.16
C VAL A 22 -6.70 6.94 -21.30
N ILE A 23 -5.99 5.96 -21.87
CA ILE A 23 -5.43 4.83 -21.11
C ILE A 23 -4.39 5.31 -20.10
N LEU A 24 -3.50 6.25 -20.46
CA LEU A 24 -2.54 6.87 -19.54
C LEU A 24 -3.23 7.64 -18.40
N VAL A 25 -4.29 8.40 -18.70
CA VAL A 25 -5.06 9.13 -17.68
C VAL A 25 -5.83 8.18 -16.76
N LEU A 26 -6.38 7.07 -17.29
CA LEU A 26 -7.03 6.04 -16.48
C LEU A 26 -6.03 5.23 -15.64
N LEU A 27 -4.84 4.92 -16.17
CA LEU A 27 -3.74 4.31 -15.41
C LEU A 27 -3.24 5.25 -14.31
N GLN A 28 -3.20 6.57 -14.56
CA GLN A 28 -2.85 7.56 -13.55
C GLN A 28 -4.01 7.92 -12.61
N CYS A 29 -5.21 7.40 -12.82
CA CYS A 29 -6.32 7.54 -11.86
C CYS A 29 -6.42 6.34 -10.90
N GLN A 30 -5.56 5.33 -11.09
CA GLN A 30 -5.33 4.23 -10.14
C GLN A 30 -4.38 4.65 -9.01
N VAL A 31 -4.20 5.96 -8.74
CA VAL A 31 -3.45 6.41 -7.56
C VAL A 31 -4.24 6.00 -6.33
N SER A 32 -3.97 4.79 -5.89
CA SER A 32 -3.98 4.36 -4.50
C SER A 32 -5.22 4.81 -3.74
N LEU A 33 -6.33 4.11 -3.96
CA LEU A 33 -7.38 3.94 -2.95
C LEU A 33 -6.74 3.15 -1.79
N ALA A 34 -5.96 3.86 -0.97
CA ALA A 34 -5.15 3.30 0.10
C ALA A 34 -6.01 2.86 1.29
N SER A 35 -5.63 1.75 1.95
CA SER A 35 -6.18 1.33 3.24
C SER A 35 -5.49 2.00 4.42
N PHE A 36 -5.84 3.26 4.57
CA PHE A 36 -6.11 4.00 5.80
C PHE A 36 -6.46 5.38 5.23
N THR A 37 -7.70 5.80 5.42
CA THR A 37 -8.19 7.10 4.93
C THR A 37 -8.42 8.08 6.08
N SER A 38 -8.54 7.56 7.30
CA SER A 38 -8.76 8.32 8.52
C SER A 38 -7.97 7.76 9.68
N ASN A 39 -7.75 8.57 10.72
CA ASN A 39 -7.14 8.11 11.95
C ASN A 39 -8.01 7.01 12.59
N ALA A 40 -7.37 5.94 13.07
CA ALA A 40 -8.01 4.85 13.76
C ALA A 40 -7.44 4.73 15.18
N CYS A 41 -8.28 4.82 16.20
CA CYS A 41 -7.86 4.81 17.59
C CYS A 41 -8.57 3.70 18.37
N TRP A 42 -7.81 3.00 19.21
CA TRP A 42 -8.34 2.10 20.20
C TRP A 42 -8.67 2.91 21.46
N LEU A 43 -9.95 3.18 21.69
CA LEU A 43 -10.40 4.11 22.73
C LEU A 43 -9.99 3.70 24.15
N GLU A 44 -9.95 2.39 24.43
CA GLU A 44 -9.62 1.85 25.76
C GLU A 44 -8.14 2.04 26.10
N THR A 45 -7.25 1.86 25.12
CA THR A 45 -5.79 1.88 25.33
C THR A 45 -5.14 3.18 24.88
N ARG A 46 -5.89 4.09 24.24
CA ARG A 46 -5.40 5.36 23.65
C ARG A 46 -4.32 5.19 22.58
N ARG A 47 -4.15 3.98 22.05
CA ARG A 47 -3.26 3.69 20.94
C ARG A 47 -3.94 4.14 19.65
N CYS A 48 -3.21 4.78 18.74
CA CYS A 48 -3.79 5.26 17.50
C CYS A 48 -2.87 5.05 16.30
N ILE A 49 -3.46 4.76 15.16
CA ILE A 49 -2.85 4.95 13.85
C ILE A 49 -3.32 6.32 13.34
N GLN A 50 -2.39 7.26 13.17
CA GLN A 50 -2.68 8.65 12.83
C GLN A 50 -1.87 9.11 11.63
N ARG A 51 -2.47 9.97 10.81
CA ARG A 51 -1.76 10.62 9.71
C ARG A 51 -0.79 11.67 10.25
N VAL A 52 0.50 11.51 9.96
CA VAL A 52 1.55 12.50 10.31
C VAL A 52 1.64 13.62 9.27
N ALA A 53 2.44 14.64 9.55
CA ALA A 53 2.59 15.82 8.69
C ALA A 53 3.10 15.50 7.27
N SER A 54 3.86 14.40 7.10
CA SER A 54 4.30 13.91 5.78
C SER A 54 3.17 13.25 4.96
N GLY A 55 2.01 13.02 5.58
CA GLY A 55 0.88 12.34 4.96
C GLY A 55 0.87 10.82 5.16
N ALA A 56 1.93 10.22 5.70
CA ALA A 56 1.96 8.80 6.06
C ALA A 56 1.09 8.50 7.30
N PHE A 57 0.64 7.26 7.46
CA PHE A 57 -0.04 6.80 8.67
C PHE A 57 0.94 6.09 9.59
N CYS A 58 0.98 6.52 10.85
CA CYS A 58 1.94 6.03 11.83
C CYS A 58 1.24 5.60 13.11
N PHE A 59 1.76 4.52 13.68
CA PHE A 59 1.30 4.02 14.95
C PHE A 59 1.92 4.81 16.11
N VAL A 60 1.08 5.27 17.02
CA VAL A 60 1.44 6.03 18.21
C VAL A 60 1.11 5.19 19.45
N PRO A 61 2.09 4.46 20.00
CA PRO A 61 1.90 3.66 21.21
C PRO A 61 1.92 4.50 22.49
N VAL A 62 1.41 3.92 23.57
CA VAL A 62 1.48 4.52 24.91
C VAL A 62 2.80 4.12 25.58
N ALA A 63 3.46 5.07 26.23
CA ALA A 63 4.71 4.82 26.93
C ALA A 63 4.52 3.83 28.09
N LYS A 64 5.45 2.88 28.21
CA LYS A 64 5.49 1.85 29.28
C LYS A 64 4.25 0.97 29.37
N GLU A 65 3.56 0.75 28.25
CA GLU A 65 2.35 -0.06 28.23
C GLU A 65 2.63 -1.58 28.29
N THR A 66 3.76 -2.01 27.75
CA THR A 66 4.22 -3.39 27.83
C THR A 66 5.69 -3.48 28.18
N THR A 67 6.08 -4.61 28.77
CA THR A 67 7.48 -5.03 28.94
C THR A 67 7.78 -6.38 28.29
N THR A 68 6.79 -6.98 27.63
CA THR A 68 6.92 -8.31 27.03
C THR A 68 7.57 -8.21 25.65
N THR A 69 8.45 -9.15 25.33
CA THR A 69 9.08 -9.26 24.00
C THR A 69 8.38 -10.29 23.10
N LEU A 70 7.50 -11.09 23.69
CA LEU A 70 6.76 -12.20 23.08
C LEU A 70 5.26 -12.04 23.33
N CYS A 71 4.47 -12.63 22.44
CA CYS A 71 3.03 -12.74 22.61
C CYS A 71 2.68 -13.68 23.77
N ASN A 72 1.61 -13.37 24.50
CA ASN A 72 1.13 -14.24 25.59
C ASN A 72 0.34 -15.44 25.03
N ALA A 73 -0.04 -16.40 25.88
CA ALA A 73 -0.74 -17.60 25.45
C ALA A 73 -2.05 -17.33 24.66
N ALA A 74 -2.78 -16.26 24.99
CA ALA A 74 -4.02 -15.88 24.30
C ALA A 74 -3.80 -15.25 22.92
N SER A 75 -2.57 -14.85 22.59
CA SER A 75 -2.17 -14.18 21.36
C SER A 75 -0.93 -14.83 20.72
N ALA A 76 -0.61 -16.07 21.11
CA ALA A 76 0.59 -16.78 20.67
C ALA A 76 0.59 -17.03 19.16
N ASP A 77 -0.58 -17.09 18.55
CA ASP A 77 -0.77 -17.21 17.11
C ASP A 77 -0.21 -16.01 16.34
N PHE A 78 -0.06 -14.84 16.96
CA PHE A 78 0.57 -13.66 16.37
C PHE A 78 2.09 -13.69 16.38
N GLN A 79 2.74 -14.62 17.09
CA GLN A 79 4.20 -14.62 17.22
C GLN A 79 4.89 -14.75 15.85
N ALA A 80 4.39 -15.65 15.00
CA ALA A 80 4.94 -15.85 13.66
C ALA A 80 4.82 -14.60 12.77
N VAL A 81 3.67 -13.91 12.79
CA VAL A 81 3.49 -12.68 12.00
C VAL A 81 4.31 -11.52 12.56
N LEU A 82 4.48 -11.46 13.88
CA LEU A 82 5.32 -10.47 14.55
C LEU A 82 6.78 -10.61 14.14
N ASP A 83 7.28 -11.84 14.03
CA ASP A 83 8.65 -12.12 13.60
C ASP A 83 8.87 -11.68 12.13
N VAL A 84 7.91 -11.97 11.24
CA VAL A 84 7.91 -11.46 9.86
C VAL A 84 7.89 -9.93 9.86
N HIS A 85 7.00 -9.32 10.65
CA HIS A 85 6.88 -7.86 10.73
C HIS A 85 8.16 -7.18 11.21
N ARG A 86 8.88 -7.75 12.17
CA ARG A 86 10.15 -7.19 12.66
C ARG A 86 11.28 -7.28 11.63
N SER A 87 11.20 -8.21 10.69
CA SER A 87 12.24 -8.45 9.68
C SER A 87 12.11 -7.58 8.41
N GLN A 88 11.01 -6.83 8.26
CA GLN A 88 10.74 -5.97 7.11
C GLN A 88 11.00 -4.48 7.41
N SER A 89 10.74 -3.61 6.44
CA SER A 89 10.95 -2.16 6.55
C SER A 89 9.65 -1.33 6.60
N LEU A 90 8.50 -1.93 6.93
CA LEU A 90 7.23 -1.20 7.05
C LEU A 90 6.79 -1.11 8.51
N SER A 91 6.41 0.09 8.94
CA SER A 91 5.88 0.30 10.29
C SER A 91 4.48 -0.28 10.45
N ILE A 92 3.66 -0.27 9.39
CA ILE A 92 2.31 -0.83 9.37
C ILE A 92 2.18 -1.77 8.17
N ALA A 93 1.73 -3.00 8.41
CA ALA A 93 1.54 -3.97 7.34
C ALA A 93 0.39 -4.94 7.66
N TYR A 94 -0.24 -5.41 6.59
CA TYR A 94 -1.26 -6.44 6.61
C TYR A 94 -0.69 -7.79 6.20
N TYR A 95 -1.22 -8.85 6.81
CA TYR A 95 -0.78 -10.22 6.60
C TYR A 95 -1.97 -11.16 6.48
N ASP A 96 -1.74 -12.23 5.73
CA ASP A 96 -2.62 -13.38 5.72
C ASP A 96 -2.49 -14.13 7.05
N GLY A 97 -3.59 -14.29 7.77
CA GLY A 97 -3.61 -14.86 9.11
C GLY A 97 -3.34 -16.37 9.16
N VAL A 98 -3.37 -17.06 8.01
CA VAL A 98 -3.09 -18.49 7.91
C VAL A 98 -1.62 -18.74 7.55
N THR A 99 -1.10 -17.99 6.58
CA THR A 99 0.25 -18.17 6.03
C THR A 99 1.28 -17.20 6.61
N ASN A 100 0.85 -16.18 7.36
CA ASN A 100 1.66 -15.06 7.84
C ASN A 100 2.38 -14.28 6.73
N ARG A 101 1.96 -14.45 5.47
CA ARG A 101 2.54 -13.76 4.33
C ARG A 101 2.07 -12.31 4.31
N GLN A 102 3.01 -11.39 4.08
CA GLN A 102 2.70 -9.97 3.89
C GLN A 102 1.82 -9.76 2.65
N LEU A 103 0.71 -9.05 2.83
CA LEU A 103 -0.24 -8.69 1.79
C LEU A 103 0.00 -7.27 1.26
N GLY A 104 0.40 -6.34 2.14
CA GLY A 104 0.79 -4.98 1.78
C GLY A 104 0.94 -4.06 2.98
N GLY A 105 1.08 -2.75 2.73
CA GLY A 105 1.26 -1.72 3.76
C GLY A 105 -0.05 -0.98 4.09
N THR A 106 0.05 0.30 4.42
CA THR A 106 -1.11 1.20 4.67
C THR A 106 -1.91 1.53 3.41
N ASP A 107 -1.58 0.93 2.28
CA ASP A 107 -2.28 1.08 1.00
C ASP A 107 -3.09 -0.16 0.63
N TRP A 108 -2.95 -1.27 1.37
CA TRP A 108 -3.60 -2.53 1.06
C TRP A 108 -5.04 -2.61 1.60
N ALA A 109 -6.04 -2.51 0.72
CA ALA A 109 -7.45 -2.65 1.07
C ALA A 109 -7.81 -4.06 1.52
N ILE A 110 -8.48 -4.17 2.67
CA ILE A 110 -9.04 -5.45 3.14
C ILE A 110 -10.16 -5.87 2.18
N PRO A 111 -10.03 -7.04 1.52
CA PRO A 111 -11.08 -7.54 0.64
C PRO A 111 -12.38 -7.79 1.42
N PRO A 112 -13.56 -7.61 0.80
CA PRO A 112 -14.84 -7.92 1.44
C PRO A 112 -15.06 -9.44 1.63
N THR A 113 -14.18 -10.27 1.08
CA THR A 113 -14.25 -11.72 1.21
C THR A 113 -13.81 -12.16 2.61
N PRO A 114 -14.51 -13.15 3.20
CA PRO A 114 -14.15 -13.66 4.52
C PRO A 114 -12.72 -14.21 4.50
N GLY A 115 -11.93 -13.80 5.48
CA GLY A 115 -10.54 -14.21 5.67
C GLY A 115 -10.06 -13.75 7.04
N VAL A 116 -9.01 -14.38 7.56
CA VAL A 116 -8.32 -13.90 8.75
C VAL A 116 -7.20 -13.00 8.26
N TYR A 117 -7.36 -11.69 8.41
CA TYR A 117 -6.31 -10.73 8.11
C TYR A 117 -5.73 -10.22 9.41
N ARG A 118 -4.40 -10.11 9.47
CA ARG A 118 -3.69 -9.58 10.62
C ARG A 118 -3.07 -8.25 10.26
N LEU A 119 -3.18 -7.29 11.15
CA LEU A 119 -2.54 -5.98 11.06
C LEU A 119 -1.47 -5.92 12.14
N CYS A 120 -0.22 -5.71 11.74
CA CYS A 120 0.84 -5.34 12.65
C CYS A 120 1.25 -3.89 12.44
N ALA A 121 1.43 -3.17 13.54
CA ALA A 121 1.76 -1.77 13.56
C ALA A 121 2.85 -1.51 14.61
N SER A 122 3.90 -0.79 14.24
CA SER A 122 5.03 -0.47 15.09
C SER A 122 5.27 1.03 15.14
N GLY A 123 5.77 1.51 16.28
CA GLY A 123 5.95 2.93 16.51
C GLY A 123 6.74 3.22 17.78
N ARG A 124 7.29 4.44 17.88
CA ARG A 124 8.00 4.88 19.08
C ARG A 124 7.03 5.56 20.03
N ALA A 125 6.99 5.08 21.27
CA ALA A 125 6.22 5.73 22.32
C ALA A 125 6.91 7.03 22.78
N GLY A 126 6.23 7.84 23.58
CA GLY A 126 6.77 9.11 24.09
C GLY A 126 8.05 8.98 24.93
N ASN A 127 8.40 7.77 25.39
CA ASN A 127 9.67 7.45 26.07
C ASN A 127 10.78 6.99 25.10
N GLY A 128 10.55 7.01 23.78
CA GLY A 128 11.50 6.57 22.75
C GLY A 128 11.52 5.05 22.50
N GLU A 129 10.82 4.28 23.34
CA GLU A 129 10.74 2.83 23.24
C GLU A 129 9.93 2.43 22.01
N LEU A 130 10.51 1.56 21.18
CA LEU A 130 9.83 0.98 20.03
C LEU A 130 8.89 -0.11 20.54
N GLN A 131 7.63 -0.05 20.14
CA GLN A 131 6.62 -1.07 20.45
C GLN A 131 5.92 -1.49 19.17
N THR A 132 5.50 -2.76 19.13
CA THR A 132 4.71 -3.33 18.05
C THR A 132 3.46 -3.97 18.60
N ILE A 133 2.35 -3.76 17.91
CA ILE A 133 1.09 -4.45 18.15
C ILE A 133 0.65 -5.20 16.91
N CYS A 134 0.24 -6.45 17.08
CA CYS A 134 -0.42 -7.25 16.06
C CYS A 134 -1.83 -7.61 16.51
N THR A 135 -2.80 -7.46 15.62
CA THR A 135 -4.23 -7.73 15.88
C THR A 135 -4.89 -8.32 14.64
N ASN A 136 -6.04 -8.98 14.81
CA ASN A 136 -6.91 -9.25 13.67
C ASN A 136 -7.52 -7.94 13.14
N ALA A 137 -7.69 -7.86 11.83
CA ALA A 137 -8.24 -6.72 11.13
C ALA A 137 -9.50 -7.13 10.36
N ASP A 138 -10.62 -6.50 10.71
CA ASP A 138 -11.93 -6.85 10.13
C ASP A 138 -12.31 -5.95 8.95
N LYS A 139 -11.84 -4.70 8.94
CA LYS A 139 -12.14 -3.69 7.92
C LYS A 139 -11.14 -2.54 7.96
N ASP A 140 -11.09 -1.78 6.87
CA ASP A 140 -10.24 -0.60 6.77
C ASP A 140 -10.59 0.43 7.86
N ASN A 141 -9.59 1.21 8.29
CA ASN A 141 -9.73 2.24 9.33
C ASN A 141 -10.20 1.73 10.70
N VAL A 142 -10.09 0.43 10.97
CA VAL A 142 -10.44 -0.15 12.27
C VAL A 142 -9.24 -0.80 12.92
N PHE A 143 -9.00 -0.39 14.16
CA PHE A 143 -7.81 -0.70 14.94
C PHE A 143 -8.19 -0.98 16.40
N ASN A 144 -8.88 -2.10 16.61
CA ASN A 144 -9.37 -2.53 17.93
C ASN A 144 -9.66 -4.04 17.98
N GLY A 145 -8.97 -4.84 17.16
CA GLY A 145 -9.24 -6.28 17.11
C GLY A 145 -8.79 -6.99 18.39
N ASN A 146 -9.47 -8.08 18.69
CA ASN A 146 -9.19 -8.95 19.84
C ASN A 146 -9.24 -10.41 19.36
N PRO A 147 -8.24 -11.27 19.62
CA PRO A 147 -7.02 -11.03 20.39
C PRO A 147 -6.04 -10.01 19.76
N ALA A 148 -5.22 -9.40 20.62
CA ALA A 148 -4.09 -8.55 20.21
C ALA A 148 -2.83 -8.91 21.00
N CYS A 149 -1.69 -8.90 20.32
CA CYS A 149 -0.36 -9.06 20.89
C CYS A 149 0.36 -7.71 20.88
N LEU A 150 0.73 -7.18 22.05
CA LEU A 150 1.55 -5.97 22.20
C LEU A 150 2.91 -6.35 22.80
N VAL A 151 3.99 -5.97 22.14
CA VAL A 151 5.37 -6.30 22.53
C VAL A 151 6.30 -5.10 22.39
N ILE A 152 7.40 -5.12 23.12
CA ILE A 152 8.57 -4.25 22.88
C ILE A 152 9.26 -4.68 21.58
N GLY A 153 9.77 -3.71 20.84
CA GLY A 153 10.51 -3.90 19.59
C GLY A 153 9.64 -3.71 18.36
N GLY A 154 10.25 -3.86 17.19
CA GLY A 154 9.67 -3.62 15.87
C GLY A 154 10.78 -3.64 14.81
N PRO A 155 10.45 -3.34 13.54
CA PRO A 155 11.46 -2.99 12.54
C PRO A 155 12.46 -1.95 13.07
N GLU A 156 13.76 -2.19 12.94
CA GLU A 156 14.77 -1.20 13.35
C GLU A 156 14.75 0.05 12.46
N THR A 157 14.41 -0.14 11.19
CA THR A 157 14.36 0.90 10.16
C THR A 157 13.07 0.77 9.37
N VAL A 158 12.33 1.88 9.21
CA VAL A 158 11.12 1.90 8.39
C VAL A 158 11.24 2.86 7.22
N SER A 159 10.73 2.46 6.06
CA SER A 159 10.76 3.23 4.82
C SER A 159 9.55 4.15 4.65
N ASP A 160 8.54 4.05 5.49
CA ASP A 160 7.32 4.87 5.46
C ASP A 160 7.45 6.19 6.24
N GLY A 161 8.58 6.41 6.90
CA GLY A 161 8.90 7.66 7.60
C GLY A 161 8.16 7.84 8.92
N CYS A 162 7.66 6.76 9.54
CA CYS A 162 6.90 6.86 10.78
C CYS A 162 7.73 7.03 12.04
N TYR A 163 8.94 6.51 12.03
CA TYR A 163 9.94 6.81 13.04
C TYR A 163 11.30 6.75 12.39
N ASP A 164 12.18 7.65 12.81
CA ASP A 164 13.54 7.64 12.29
C ASP A 164 14.24 6.36 12.77
N ALA A 165 14.96 5.76 11.83
CA ALA A 165 16.08 4.89 12.14
C ALA A 165 17.06 5.78 12.93
N VAL A 166 17.01 5.66 14.26
CA VAL A 166 18.05 6.16 15.16
C VAL A 166 17.98 7.68 15.44
N GLN A 167 17.15 8.08 16.40
CA GLN A 167 17.74 8.71 17.57
C GLN A 167 18.15 7.57 18.51
N ALA A 168 19.31 6.97 18.27
CA ALA A 168 20.02 6.30 19.35
C ALA A 168 20.09 7.37 20.43
N ALA A 169 19.45 7.12 21.57
CA ALA A 169 19.56 7.97 22.73
C ALA A 169 21.03 8.40 22.81
N PRO A 170 21.34 9.72 22.78
CA PRO A 170 22.71 10.19 22.70
C PRO A 170 23.47 9.40 23.75
N ALA A 171 24.38 8.53 23.29
CA ALA A 171 25.09 7.56 24.12
C ALA A 171 25.50 8.33 25.36
N ALA A 172 24.90 8.02 26.52
CA ALA A 172 24.93 8.90 27.68
C ALA A 172 26.37 9.36 27.84
N THR A 173 26.64 10.62 27.44
CA THR A 173 27.99 11.15 27.46
C THR A 173 28.32 11.13 28.93
N THR A 174 29.07 10.11 29.33
CA THR A 174 29.58 10.01 30.67
C THR A 174 30.56 11.15 30.67
N THR A 175 30.11 12.32 31.13
CA THR A 175 30.96 13.46 31.42
C THR A 175 31.90 12.94 32.51
N THR A 176 32.98 12.30 32.06
CA THR A 176 34.14 12.01 32.87
C THR A 176 34.74 13.38 33.07
N THR A 177 34.40 14.00 34.19
CA THR A 177 35.14 15.14 34.74
C THR A 177 36.58 14.68 34.89
N SER A 178 37.36 14.87 33.84
CA SER A 178 38.78 14.58 33.79
C SER A 178 39.45 15.63 34.65
N THR A 179 39.66 15.29 35.91
CA THR A 179 40.61 15.97 36.77
C THR A 179 41.99 15.76 36.14
N THR A 180 42.52 16.82 35.55
CA THR A 180 43.91 16.89 35.06
C THR A 180 44.86 16.62 36.21
N SER A 181 45.35 15.38 36.30
CA SER A 181 46.59 15.05 36.98
C SER A 181 47.56 14.55 35.93
N ALA A 182 48.49 15.42 35.56
CA ALA A 182 49.61 15.12 34.71
C ALA A 182 50.47 14.02 35.37
N THR A 183 50.71 12.92 34.67
CA THR A 183 51.91 12.10 34.88
C THR A 183 52.22 11.36 33.59
N SER A 184 53.35 11.73 33.00
CA SER A 184 54.01 11.07 31.87
C SER A 184 54.38 9.64 32.22
N THR A 185 54.22 8.68 31.32
CA THR A 185 55.18 7.58 31.10
C THR A 185 54.88 6.90 29.76
N SER A 186 55.94 6.72 28.99
CA SER A 186 56.01 6.14 27.65
C SER A 186 55.66 4.65 27.58
N SER A 187 55.32 4.24 26.35
CA SER A 187 55.89 3.11 25.60
C SER A 187 55.00 1.91 25.27
N THR A 188 55.14 1.53 23.99
CA THR A 188 55.13 0.16 23.42
C THR A 188 53.81 -0.44 22.94
N THR A 189 53.62 -0.32 21.62
CA THR A 189 53.33 -1.37 20.62
C THR A 189 52.90 -2.74 21.14
N THR A 190 51.80 -3.31 20.63
CA THR A 190 51.77 -4.65 20.00
C THR A 190 50.48 -4.85 19.20
N THR A 191 50.66 -5.21 17.95
CA THR A 191 49.70 -5.67 16.95
C THR A 191 49.21 -7.09 17.30
N THR A 192 47.91 -7.36 17.24
CA THR A 192 47.45 -8.75 17.08
C THR A 192 46.20 -8.85 16.21
N THR A 193 46.39 -9.59 15.12
CA THR A 193 45.47 -9.96 14.06
C THR A 193 44.95 -11.38 14.34
N THR A 194 43.65 -11.64 14.24
CA THR A 194 43.06 -12.98 14.04
C THR A 194 41.59 -12.78 13.65
N SER A 195 41.14 -12.98 12.41
CA SER A 195 41.02 -14.22 11.61
C SER A 195 39.91 -15.17 12.08
N SER A 196 38.76 -15.08 11.40
CA SER A 196 37.92 -16.18 10.87
C SER A 196 37.64 -17.42 11.72
N THR A 197 36.35 -17.68 11.97
CA THR A 197 35.82 -19.06 11.98
C THR A 197 34.45 -19.12 11.31
N SER A 198 34.46 -19.67 10.12
CA SER A 198 33.33 -20.18 9.35
C SER A 198 33.10 -21.65 9.68
N SER A 199 31.85 -22.01 9.98
CA SER A 199 31.32 -23.39 9.91
C SER A 199 29.83 -23.34 10.26
N THR A 200 28.92 -24.20 9.82
CA THR A 200 28.82 -25.22 8.77
C THR A 200 27.38 -25.72 8.94
N SER A 201 26.71 -25.89 7.82
CA SER A 201 25.43 -26.56 7.59
C SER A 201 25.07 -27.71 8.54
N THR A 202 23.79 -27.86 8.91
CA THR A 202 23.19 -29.21 8.93
C THR A 202 21.69 -29.17 8.64
N THR A 203 21.35 -29.99 7.66
CA THR A 203 20.06 -30.28 7.05
C THR A 203 19.51 -31.57 7.65
N THR A 204 18.24 -31.61 8.03
CA THR A 204 17.42 -32.85 8.16
C THR A 204 15.96 -32.40 8.35
N THR A 205 15.07 -32.53 7.36
CA THR A 205 14.35 -33.75 6.93
C THR A 205 13.52 -34.32 8.08
N SER A 206 12.24 -33.95 8.19
CA SER A 206 11.07 -34.59 7.56
C SER A 206 10.74 -35.93 8.21
N GLU A 207 9.63 -35.99 8.95
CA GLU A 207 8.63 -37.06 8.87
C GLU A 207 7.39 -36.75 9.71
N GLU A 208 6.28 -36.60 8.99
CA GLU A 208 4.89 -36.81 9.43
C GLU A 208 4.69 -38.34 9.59
N PRO A 209 3.87 -38.80 10.55
CA PRO A 209 2.54 -39.27 10.11
C PRO A 209 1.40 -39.10 11.15
N SER A 210 0.25 -38.69 10.62
CA SER A 210 -1.06 -39.37 10.66
C SER A 210 -1.65 -39.95 11.97
N SER A 211 -2.83 -39.39 12.31
CA SER A 211 -4.10 -40.09 12.58
C SER A 211 -4.25 -41.09 13.73
N SER A 212 -5.06 -40.70 14.73
CA SER A 212 -6.25 -41.45 15.22
C SER A 212 -6.92 -40.63 16.34
N LYS A 213 -8.16 -40.15 16.22
CA LYS A 213 -9.46 -40.83 16.46
C LYS A 213 -9.77 -41.11 17.94
N GLU A 214 -10.96 -40.65 18.33
CA GLU A 214 -11.87 -41.14 19.40
C GLU A 214 -11.67 -40.69 20.88
N LYS A 215 -12.66 -39.87 21.30
CA LYS A 215 -13.70 -40.19 22.30
C LYS A 215 -13.46 -39.87 23.79
N GLU A 216 -14.53 -39.30 24.34
CA GLU A 216 -15.06 -39.48 25.71
C GLU A 216 -14.62 -38.53 26.84
N SER A 217 -15.55 -37.62 27.15
CA SER A 217 -16.13 -37.34 28.48
C SER A 217 -15.26 -37.52 29.72
N SER A 218 -15.00 -36.41 30.41
CA SER A 218 -15.04 -36.40 31.88
C SER A 218 -15.24 -34.97 32.40
N GLU A 219 -16.40 -34.80 33.04
CA GLU A 219 -16.66 -33.73 34.00
C GLU A 219 -15.66 -33.82 35.17
N SER A 220 -15.11 -32.68 35.58
CA SER A 220 -14.44 -32.55 36.88
C SER A 220 -14.58 -31.12 37.40
N PRO A 221 -14.80 -30.91 38.72
CA PRO A 221 -15.35 -29.68 39.26
C PRO A 221 -14.29 -28.59 39.44
N THR A 222 -14.68 -27.34 39.16
CA THR A 222 -13.86 -26.15 39.39
C THR A 222 -14.06 -25.64 40.83
N PRO A 223 -13.00 -25.42 41.62
CA PRO A 223 -13.09 -24.73 42.90
C PRO A 223 -13.25 -23.21 42.69
N SER A 224 -14.27 -22.63 43.32
CA SER A 224 -14.47 -21.18 43.42
C SER A 224 -13.33 -20.53 44.20
N VAL A 225 -12.52 -19.72 43.53
CA VAL A 225 -11.54 -18.81 44.15
C VAL A 225 -12.17 -17.43 44.25
N THR A 226 -12.47 -17.02 45.49
CA THR A 226 -12.89 -15.67 45.84
C THR A 226 -11.67 -14.75 45.83
N THR A 227 -11.51 -13.92 44.79
CA THR A 227 -10.52 -12.85 44.77
C THR A 227 -11.09 -11.59 45.43
N THR A 228 -10.55 -11.27 46.60
CA THR A 228 -10.72 -10.00 47.31
C THR A 228 -10.08 -8.86 46.51
N SER A 229 -10.89 -7.92 46.05
CA SER A 229 -10.45 -6.70 45.38
C SER A 229 -9.96 -5.66 46.38
N THR A 230 -8.66 -5.36 46.35
CA THR A 230 -8.08 -4.20 47.04
C THR A 230 -8.11 -3.00 46.09
N PRO A 231 -8.76 -1.88 46.43
CA PRO A 231 -8.77 -0.69 45.58
C PRO A 231 -7.39 0.00 45.61
N LEU A 232 -6.74 0.06 44.44
CA LEU A 232 -5.47 0.78 44.23
C LEU A 232 -5.76 2.27 43.95
N PRO A 233 -4.95 3.21 44.48
CA PRO A 233 -5.21 4.64 44.35
C PRO A 233 -5.07 5.15 42.91
N THR A 234 -6.18 5.67 42.39
CA THR A 234 -6.27 6.43 41.14
C THR A 234 -5.40 7.69 41.22
N SER A 235 -4.26 7.67 40.53
CA SER A 235 -3.45 8.87 40.31
C SER A 235 -3.91 9.56 39.04
N THR A 236 -4.72 10.61 39.19
CA THR A 236 -5.21 11.44 38.08
C THR A 236 -4.08 12.33 37.57
N ILE A 237 -3.34 11.87 36.57
CA ILE A 237 -2.39 12.73 35.84
C ILE A 237 -3.19 13.49 34.78
N VAL A 238 -3.44 14.77 35.05
CA VAL A 238 -4.01 15.73 34.09
C VAL A 238 -2.92 16.09 33.09
N VAL A 239 -2.79 15.30 32.02
CA VAL A 239 -1.98 15.68 30.86
C VAL A 239 -2.80 16.62 29.99
N SER A 240 -2.61 17.93 30.18
CA SER A 240 -3.14 18.96 29.29
C SER A 240 -2.33 18.97 27.98
N ASN A 241 -2.59 18.00 27.10
CA ASN A 241 -2.13 18.06 25.70
C ASN A 241 -3.10 18.93 24.91
N THR A 242 -2.94 20.25 25.02
CA THR A 242 -3.57 21.19 24.08
C THR A 242 -2.77 21.18 22.79
N LEU A 243 -3.03 20.18 21.96
CA LEU A 243 -2.48 20.12 20.60
C LEU A 243 -3.11 21.27 19.79
N PRO A 244 -2.33 22.14 19.14
CA PRO A 244 -2.91 23.19 18.30
C PRO A 244 -3.72 22.51 17.21
N ALA A 245 -5.00 22.86 17.14
CA ALA A 245 -5.91 22.39 16.11
C ALA A 245 -5.35 22.82 14.75
N ALA A 246 -4.59 21.92 14.12
CA ALA A 246 -4.19 22.06 12.74
C ALA A 246 -5.48 22.21 11.95
N LYS A 247 -5.67 23.37 11.33
CA LYS A 247 -6.76 23.58 10.37
C LYS A 247 -6.53 22.60 9.22
N VAL A 248 -7.17 21.45 9.30
CA VAL A 248 -7.22 20.48 8.23
C VAL A 248 -7.95 21.18 7.09
N ASP A 249 -7.22 21.55 6.04
CA ASP A 249 -7.76 22.09 4.80
C ASP A 249 -8.58 21.00 4.07
N LYS A 250 -9.78 20.71 4.59
CA LYS A 250 -10.77 19.76 4.04
C LYS A 250 -11.13 20.02 2.57
N VAL A 251 -10.76 21.19 2.04
CA VAL A 251 -11.03 21.58 0.65
C VAL A 251 -10.21 20.74 -0.33
N LYS A 252 -8.99 20.27 0.04
CA LYS A 252 -8.11 19.57 -0.90
C LYS A 252 -8.58 18.14 -1.20
N ASP A 253 -9.11 17.42 -0.22
CA ASP A 253 -9.56 16.02 -0.41
C ASP A 253 -10.83 15.90 -1.26
N VAL A 254 -11.66 16.94 -1.31
CA VAL A 254 -12.90 16.95 -2.10
C VAL A 254 -12.70 17.56 -3.50
N ALA A 255 -11.79 18.53 -3.64
CA ALA A 255 -11.59 19.23 -4.91
C ALA A 255 -10.97 18.34 -6.00
N VAL A 256 -10.03 17.47 -5.65
CA VAL A 256 -9.30 16.63 -6.61
C VAL A 256 -10.22 15.68 -7.41
N PRO A 257 -11.11 14.88 -6.81
CA PRO A 257 -12.00 14.01 -7.58
C PRO A 257 -12.99 14.79 -8.45
N ILE A 258 -13.46 15.95 -7.99
CA ILE A 258 -14.37 16.81 -8.76
C ILE A 258 -13.64 17.37 -10.00
N ILE A 259 -12.42 17.88 -9.84
CA ILE A 259 -11.61 18.41 -10.94
C ILE A 259 -11.31 17.29 -11.96
N CYS A 260 -10.95 16.09 -11.50
CA CYS A 260 -10.69 14.95 -12.39
C CYS A 260 -11.95 14.55 -13.18
N SER A 261 -13.12 14.55 -12.53
CA SER A 261 -14.40 14.26 -13.18
C SER A 261 -14.75 15.30 -14.25
N ILE A 262 -14.57 16.59 -13.96
CA ILE A 262 -14.82 17.68 -14.93
C ILE A 262 -13.86 17.58 -16.13
N LEU A 263 -12.58 17.32 -15.89
CA LEU A 263 -11.59 17.15 -16.96
C LEU A 263 -11.92 15.94 -17.85
N GLY A 264 -12.39 14.84 -17.25
CA GLY A 264 -12.84 13.66 -18.00
C GLY A 264 -14.02 13.97 -18.93
N VAL A 265 -15.03 14.71 -18.44
CA VAL A 265 -16.18 15.12 -19.24
C VAL A 265 -15.76 16.07 -20.36
N LEU A 266 -14.91 17.06 -20.08
CA LEU A 266 -14.40 17.99 -21.10
C LEU A 266 -13.62 17.26 -22.20
N ALA A 267 -12.76 16.31 -21.84
CA ALA A 267 -12.02 15.50 -22.81
C ALA A 267 -12.97 14.68 -23.71
N ALA A 268 -14.02 14.09 -23.14
CA ALA A 268 -15.03 13.34 -23.90
C ALA A 268 -15.81 14.25 -24.88
N LEU A 269 -16.21 15.45 -24.44
CA LEU A 269 -16.92 16.43 -25.28
C LEU A 269 -16.04 16.92 -26.44
N ILE A 270 -14.76 17.23 -26.16
CA ILE A 270 -13.80 17.64 -27.19
C ILE A 270 -13.57 16.49 -28.19
N GLY A 271 -13.38 15.27 -27.70
CA GLY A 271 -13.21 14.07 -28.53
C GLY A 271 -14.40 13.83 -29.46
N ALA A 272 -15.64 13.95 -28.96
CA ALA A 272 -16.85 13.82 -29.77
C ALA A 272 -16.98 14.92 -30.82
N GLY A 273 -16.59 16.16 -30.49
CA GLY A 273 -16.56 17.28 -31.43
C GLY A 273 -15.60 17.06 -32.61
N PHE A 274 -14.38 16.60 -32.32
CA PHE A 274 -13.41 16.24 -33.35
C PHE A 274 -13.88 15.06 -34.21
N TRP A 275 -14.53 14.06 -33.61
CA TRP A 275 -15.08 12.93 -34.35
C TRP A 275 -16.14 13.36 -35.37
N LYS A 276 -17.13 14.16 -34.96
CA LYS A 276 -18.17 14.69 -35.87
C LYS A 276 -17.58 15.52 -37.01
N LYS A 277 -16.60 16.37 -36.71
CA LYS A 277 -15.93 17.19 -37.74
C LYS A 277 -15.19 16.32 -38.76
N HIS A 278 -14.50 15.29 -38.30
CA HIS A 278 -13.78 14.35 -39.16
C HIS A 278 -14.75 13.52 -40.03
N GLU A 279 -15.89 13.10 -39.49
CA GLU A 279 -16.92 12.38 -40.25
C GLU A 279 -17.53 13.24 -41.36
N ALA A 280 -17.82 14.52 -41.08
CA ALA A 280 -18.27 15.46 -42.10
C ALA A 280 -17.23 15.64 -43.22
N GLN A 281 -15.94 15.72 -42.89
CA GLN A 281 -14.87 15.79 -43.88
C GLN A 281 -14.79 14.53 -44.75
N ARG A 282 -14.98 13.33 -44.17
CA ARG A 282 -15.01 12.08 -44.94
C ARG A 282 -16.20 12.03 -45.91
N LEU A 283 -17.37 12.48 -45.48
CA LEU A 283 -18.55 12.55 -46.34
C LEU A 283 -18.36 13.53 -47.50
N GLN A 284 -17.79 14.71 -47.23
CA GLN A 284 -17.46 15.69 -48.28
C GLN A 284 -16.43 15.14 -49.28
N ALA A 285 -15.37 14.47 -48.79
CA ALA A 285 -14.38 13.83 -49.65
C ALA A 285 -14.99 12.72 -50.53
N ALA A 286 -15.89 11.90 -49.97
CA ALA A 286 -16.58 10.85 -50.71
C ALA A 286 -17.52 11.40 -51.79
N GLN A 287 -18.22 12.51 -51.51
CA GLN A 287 -19.06 13.20 -52.49
C GLN A 287 -18.23 13.82 -53.62
N ALA A 288 -17.10 14.46 -53.30
CA ALA A 288 -16.18 15.00 -54.29
C ALA A 288 -15.63 13.90 -55.23
N ALA A 289 -15.25 12.74 -54.68
CA ALA A 289 -14.78 11.61 -55.46
C ALA A 289 -15.85 11.03 -56.41
N ARG A 290 -17.14 11.03 -56.01
CA ARG A 290 -18.24 10.62 -56.91
C ARG A 290 -18.45 11.60 -58.07
N ARG A 291 -18.33 12.90 -57.83
CA ARG A 291 -18.50 13.92 -58.87
C ARG A 291 -17.47 13.77 -60.00
N ASN A 292 -16.23 13.47 -59.64
CA ASN A 292 -15.14 13.36 -60.63
C ASN A 292 -15.20 12.07 -61.48
N ASN A 293 -15.93 11.03 -61.04
CA ASN A 293 -16.07 9.76 -61.78
C ASN A 293 -17.35 9.68 -62.64
N LEU A 294 -18.20 10.71 -62.64
CA LEU A 294 -19.45 10.71 -63.40
C LEU A 294 -19.32 10.95 -64.93
N PRO A 295 -18.32 11.66 -65.48
CA PRO A 295 -18.36 12.01 -66.90
C PRO A 295 -17.97 10.86 -67.85
N GLU A 296 -17.23 9.84 -67.40
CA GLU A 296 -16.75 8.78 -68.31
C GLU A 296 -17.82 7.73 -68.66
N ARG A 297 -18.83 7.54 -67.82
CA ARG A 297 -19.84 6.48 -68.01
C ARG A 297 -21.04 6.86 -68.86
N LEU A 298 -21.19 8.14 -69.20
CA LEU A 298 -22.31 8.62 -70.02
C LEU A 298 -22.01 8.59 -71.52
N GLU A 299 -20.74 8.58 -71.93
CA GLU A 299 -20.38 8.43 -73.35
C GLU A 299 -20.40 6.95 -73.80
N GLU A 300 -20.04 6.00 -72.92
CA GLU A 300 -19.95 4.58 -73.30
C GLU A 300 -21.31 3.90 -73.57
N ASN A 301 -22.43 4.55 -73.22
CA ASN A 301 -23.77 3.97 -73.37
C ASN A 301 -24.59 4.59 -74.51
N LEU A 302 -24.04 5.57 -75.25
CA LEU A 302 -24.71 6.13 -76.44
C LEU A 302 -24.31 5.43 -77.74
N ASP A 303 -23.18 4.72 -77.80
CA ASP A 303 -22.71 4.07 -79.02
C ASP A 303 -23.28 2.65 -79.25
N GLY A 304 -23.96 2.06 -78.26
CA GLY A 304 -24.44 0.67 -78.33
C GLY A 304 -25.82 0.45 -78.97
N VAL A 305 -26.54 1.49 -79.40
CA VAL A 305 -27.96 1.38 -79.78
C VAL A 305 -28.20 1.34 -81.31
N TYR A 306 -27.18 1.51 -82.16
CA TYR A 306 -27.39 1.67 -83.60
C TYR A 306 -27.28 0.42 -84.51
N ASP A 307 -27.01 -0.79 -83.99
CA ASP A 307 -26.71 -1.96 -84.85
C ASP A 307 -27.79 -3.07 -84.91
N ALA A 308 -29.06 -2.76 -84.61
CA ALA A 308 -30.15 -3.72 -84.71
C ALA A 308 -31.13 -3.43 -85.87
N PHE A 309 -30.64 -3.40 -87.11
CA PHE A 309 -31.51 -3.52 -88.30
C PHE A 309 -30.99 -4.60 -89.25
N PRO A 310 -31.69 -5.74 -89.40
CA PRO A 310 -31.35 -6.74 -90.40
C PRO A 310 -31.77 -6.23 -91.80
N ARG A 311 -30.82 -6.19 -92.73
CA ARG A 311 -31.09 -5.92 -94.15
C ARG A 311 -31.60 -7.20 -94.86
N PRO A 312 -32.47 -7.04 -95.87
CA PRO A 312 -33.19 -8.12 -96.55
C PRO A 312 -32.30 -9.02 -97.42
#